data_AF-A0A428NL60-F1
#
_entry.id   AF-A0A428NL60-F1
#
_cell.length_a   1.000
_cell.length_b   1.000
_cell.length_c   1.000
_cell.angle_alpha   90.00
_cell.angle_beta   90.00
_cell.angle_gamma   90.00
#
_symmetry.space_group_name_H-M   'P 1'
#
loop_
_entity.id
_entity.type
_entity.pdbx_description
1 polymer ?
#
loop_
_entity_poly.entity_id
_entity_poly.type
_entity_poly.pdbx_seq_one_letter_code
_entity_poly.pdbx_strand_id
1 'polypeptide(L)'
;MSTPAHKANLARIRDNQRRSRARRREYLQELEQRLRVYEIQGVQASYEVQQAAQRVAEENRQLRGLLNRHGIADGYISSYLHSGGVAAQAGPAQAPHFTLGSPGEAARPLQQQVPMTSRRAASFSTDVSYAGPPQEATPGAYGEIYTADEPPTGAIHPPCRDPL
;
A
#
# COMPACT_ATOMS: atom_id res chain seq x y z
N MET A 1 -15.63 -56.31 8.55
CA MET A 1 -16.72 -55.40 8.98
C MET A 1 -16.11 -54.22 9.72
N SER A 2 -16.37 -52.98 9.28
CA SER A 2 -15.81 -51.78 9.95
C SER A 2 -16.46 -51.57 11.33
N THR A 3 -15.64 -51.36 12.36
CA THR A 3 -16.12 -51.10 13.72
C THR A 3 -16.93 -49.80 13.78
N PRO A 4 -17.93 -49.69 14.68
CA PRO A 4 -18.72 -48.47 14.85
C PRO A 4 -17.86 -47.25 15.22
N ALA A 5 -16.78 -47.45 15.98
CA ALA A 5 -15.82 -46.41 16.31
C ALA A 5 -15.11 -45.84 15.06
N HIS A 6 -14.73 -46.69 14.10
CA HIS A 6 -14.12 -46.24 12.85
C HIS A 6 -15.11 -45.42 11.99
N LYS A 7 -16.38 -45.83 11.93
CA LYS A 7 -17.44 -45.09 11.22
C LYS A 7 -17.68 -43.72 11.84
N ALA A 8 -17.73 -43.63 13.18
CA ALA A 8 -17.88 -42.36 13.89
C ALA A 8 -16.69 -41.41 13.65
N ASN A 9 -15.46 -41.95 13.64
CA ASN A 9 -14.26 -41.17 13.34
C ASN A 9 -14.29 -40.59 11.92
N LEU A 10 -14.61 -41.42 10.91
CA LEU A 10 -14.74 -40.97 9.52
C LEU A 10 -15.82 -39.89 9.35
N ALA A 11 -16.97 -40.02 10.04
CA ALA A 11 -18.01 -39.01 10.02
C ALA A 11 -17.51 -37.67 10.58
N ARG A 12 -16.77 -37.70 11.70
CA ARG A 12 -16.18 -36.51 12.31
C ARG A 12 -15.14 -35.83 11.40
N ILE A 13 -14.29 -36.62 10.73
CA ILE A 13 -13.30 -36.08 9.78
C ILE A 13 -14.00 -35.36 8.62
N ARG A 14 -15.04 -35.96 8.04
CA ARG A 14 -15.83 -35.34 6.98
C ARG A 14 -16.50 -34.05 7.43
N ASP A 15 -17.06 -34.03 8.63
CA ASP A 15 -17.70 -32.84 9.20
C ASP A 15 -16.69 -31.69 9.39
N ASN A 16 -15.53 -31.99 9.98
CA ASN A 16 -14.44 -31.01 10.11
C ASN A 16 -13.94 -30.51 8.77
N GLN A 17 -13.80 -31.40 7.78
CA GLN A 17 -13.42 -31.02 6.43
C GLN A 17 -14.45 -30.09 5.79
N ARG A 18 -15.74 -30.38 5.96
CA ARG A 18 -16.84 -29.52 5.49
C ARG A 18 -16.80 -28.15 6.16
N ARG A 19 -16.63 -28.10 7.49
CA ARG A 19 -16.53 -26.85 8.25
C ARG A 19 -15.31 -26.02 7.85
N SER A 20 -14.15 -26.65 7.71
CA SER A 20 -12.92 -25.97 7.28
C SER A 20 -13.09 -25.39 5.87
N ARG A 21 -13.68 -26.15 4.94
CA ARG A 21 -14.00 -25.66 3.59
C ARG A 21 -15.05 -24.56 3.60
N ALA A 22 -16.03 -24.60 4.49
CA ALA A 22 -17.01 -23.53 4.65
C ALA A 22 -16.34 -22.24 5.14
N ARG A 23 -15.57 -22.30 6.24
CA ARG A 23 -14.83 -21.15 6.77
C ARG A 23 -13.86 -20.55 5.77
N ARG A 24 -13.15 -21.38 5.00
CA ARG A 24 -12.25 -20.89 3.96
C ARG A 24 -13.01 -20.15 2.85
N ARG A 25 -14.18 -20.66 2.44
CA ARG A 25 -15.02 -19.98 1.44
C ARG A 25 -15.54 -18.64 1.97
N GLU A 26 -16.03 -18.61 3.22
CA GLU A 26 -16.48 -17.40 3.88
C GLU A 26 -15.35 -16.35 3.97
N TYR A 27 -14.16 -16.76 4.39
CA TYR A 27 -12.99 -15.87 4.47
C TYR A 27 -12.56 -15.33 3.10
N LEU A 28 -12.55 -16.17 2.06
CA LEU A 28 -12.24 -15.72 0.70
C LEU A 28 -13.30 -14.75 0.18
N GLN A 29 -14.58 -15.02 0.41
CA GLN A 29 -15.66 -14.12 0.04
C GLN A 29 -15.57 -12.77 0.77
N GLU A 30 -15.23 -12.78 2.05
CA GLU A 30 -15.01 -11.56 2.82
C GLU A 30 -13.84 -10.73 2.25
N LEU A 31 -12.74 -11.39 1.89
CA LEU A 31 -11.59 -10.73 1.26
C LEU A 31 -11.96 -10.12 -0.11
N GLU A 32 -12.64 -10.88 -0.97
CA GLU A 32 -13.12 -10.40 -2.27
C GLU A 32 -14.08 -9.22 -2.11
N GLN A 33 -14.96 -9.26 -1.10
CA GLN A 33 -15.87 -8.16 -0.81
C GLN A 33 -15.12 -6.90 -0.36
N ARG A 34 -14.16 -7.03 0.56
CA ARG A 34 -13.32 -5.89 1.01
C ARG A 34 -12.53 -5.30 -0.14
N LEU A 35 -11.94 -6.14 -1.00
CA LEU A 35 -11.20 -5.70 -2.17
C LEU A 35 -12.10 -4.88 -3.12
N ARG A 36 -13.31 -5.39 -3.42
CA ARG A 36 -14.28 -4.66 -4.24
C ARG A 36 -14.67 -3.31 -3.65
N VAL A 37 -14.82 -3.22 -2.33
CA VAL A 37 -15.09 -1.95 -1.64
C VAL A 37 -13.94 -0.96 -1.86
N TYR A 38 -12.70 -1.41 -1.68
CA TYR A 38 -11.53 -0.55 -1.90
C TYR A 38 -11.37 -0.12 -3.35
N GLU A 39 -11.65 -0.98 -4.32
CA GLU A 39 -11.65 -0.62 -5.74
C GLU A 39 -12.65 0.50 -6.04
N ILE A 40 -13.89 0.35 -5.58
CA ILE A 40 -14.94 1.37 -5.76
C ILE A 40 -14.55 2.67 -5.08
N GLN A 41 -14.07 2.62 -3.83
CA GLN A 41 -13.64 3.79 -3.08
C GLN A 41 -12.45 4.50 -3.75
N GLY A 42 -11.49 3.74 -4.28
CA GLY A 42 -10.35 4.30 -5.01
C GLY A 42 -10.77 5.05 -6.28
N VAL A 43 -11.79 4.54 -7.00
CA VAL A 43 -12.38 5.23 -8.16
C VAL A 43 -13.08 6.51 -7.73
N GLN A 44 -13.90 6.47 -6.67
CA GLN A 44 -14.60 7.67 -6.17
C GLN A 44 -13.63 8.75 -5.69
N ALA A 45 -12.63 8.38 -4.88
CA ALA A 45 -11.62 9.33 -4.41
C ALA A 45 -10.85 9.97 -5.57
N SER A 46 -10.50 9.19 -6.60
CA SER A 46 -9.83 9.72 -7.80
C SER A 46 -10.72 10.70 -8.56
N TYR A 47 -12.02 10.41 -8.66
CA TYR A 47 -12.99 11.29 -9.30
C TYR A 47 -13.16 12.61 -8.53
N GLU A 48 -13.23 12.57 -7.21
CA GLU A 48 -13.33 13.77 -6.36
C GLU A 48 -12.11 14.68 -6.53
N VAL A 49 -10.90 14.12 -6.55
CA VAL A 49 -9.66 14.87 -6.79
C VAL A 49 -9.67 15.50 -8.18
N GLN A 50 -10.10 14.75 -9.21
CA GLN A 50 -10.21 15.29 -10.57
C GLN A 50 -11.23 16.43 -10.66
N GLN A 51 -12.38 16.30 -10.01
CA GLN A 51 -13.39 17.36 -9.92
C GLN A 51 -12.86 18.60 -9.22
N ALA A 52 -12.16 18.43 -8.09
CA ALA A 52 -11.53 19.54 -7.39
C ALA A 52 -10.46 20.23 -8.26
N ALA A 53 -9.62 19.46 -8.94
CA ALA A 53 -8.60 19.99 -9.86
C ALA A 53 -9.22 20.77 -11.03
N GLN A 54 -10.34 20.29 -11.59
CA GLN A 54 -11.08 21.01 -12.63
C GLN A 54 -11.60 22.34 -12.12
N ARG A 55 -12.27 22.38 -10.96
CA ARG A 55 -12.77 23.63 -10.36
C ARG A 55 -11.65 24.65 -10.15
N VAL A 56 -10.52 24.20 -9.60
CA VAL A 56 -9.34 25.06 -9.39
C VAL A 56 -8.76 25.56 -10.72
N ALA A 57 -8.75 24.74 -11.77
CA ALA A 57 -8.30 25.17 -13.09
C ALA A 57 -9.25 26.21 -13.71
N GLU A 58 -10.56 26.04 -13.55
CA GLU A 58 -11.56 27.00 -14.02
C GLU A 58 -11.46 28.34 -13.29
N GLU A 59 -11.33 28.30 -11.97
CA GLU A 59 -11.11 29.48 -11.14
C GLU A 59 -9.81 30.19 -11.53
N ASN A 60 -8.70 29.46 -11.67
CA ASN A 60 -7.42 30.03 -12.12
C ASN A 60 -7.54 30.70 -13.50
N ARG A 61 -8.30 30.12 -14.43
CA ARG A 61 -8.55 30.71 -15.74
C ARG A 61 -9.34 32.02 -15.61
N GLN A 62 -10.35 32.06 -14.75
CA GLN A 62 -11.13 33.28 -14.50
C GLN A 62 -10.27 34.37 -13.85
N LEU A 63 -9.45 34.00 -12.85
CA LEU A 63 -8.51 34.91 -12.18
C LEU A 63 -7.47 35.48 -13.14
N ARG A 64 -6.84 34.64 -13.98
CA ARG A 64 -5.93 35.11 -15.04
C ARG A 64 -6.63 36.05 -16.01
N GLY A 65 -7.86 35.74 -16.41
CA GLY A 65 -8.68 36.63 -17.23
C GLY A 65 -8.94 37.99 -16.56
N LEU A 66 -9.18 38.01 -15.26
CA LEU A 66 -9.35 39.25 -14.49
C LEU A 66 -8.04 40.06 -14.44
N LEU A 67 -6.91 39.43 -14.14
CA LEU A 67 -5.60 40.08 -14.09
C LEU A 67 -5.23 40.69 -15.45
N ASN A 68 -5.47 39.95 -16.53
CA ASN A 68 -5.29 40.44 -17.91
C ASN A 68 -6.15 41.69 -18.18
N ARG A 69 -7.41 41.73 -17.72
CA ARG A 69 -8.27 42.93 -17.85
C ARG A 69 -7.72 44.14 -17.08
N HIS A 70 -6.94 43.92 -16.02
CA HIS A 70 -6.25 44.95 -15.27
C HIS A 70 -4.84 45.27 -15.80
N GLY A 71 -4.48 44.76 -16.98
CA GLY A 71 -3.22 45.08 -17.66
C GLY A 71 -2.03 44.21 -17.24
N ILE A 72 -2.25 43.17 -16.43
CA ILE A 72 -1.19 42.23 -16.02
C ILE A 72 -1.14 41.10 -17.05
N ALA A 73 -0.07 41.05 -17.86
CA ALA A 73 0.08 40.05 -18.91
C ALA A 73 0.43 38.65 -18.36
N ASP A 74 -0.05 37.60 -19.04
CA ASP A 74 0.20 36.20 -18.69
C ASP A 74 1.69 35.83 -18.54
N GLY A 75 2.58 36.49 -19.29
CA GLY A 75 4.04 36.30 -19.16
C GLY A 75 4.54 36.71 -17.77
N TYR A 76 4.07 37.84 -17.25
CA TYR A 76 4.42 38.33 -15.92
C TYR A 76 3.86 37.41 -14.82
N ILE A 77 2.59 37.00 -14.96
CA ILE A 77 1.95 36.03 -14.06
C ILE A 77 2.76 34.73 -14.01
N SER A 78 3.20 34.25 -15.18
CA SER A 78 3.98 33.01 -15.27
C SER A 78 5.34 33.18 -14.60
N SER A 79 6.09 34.25 -14.85
CA SER A 79 7.36 34.52 -14.14
C SER A 79 7.17 34.61 -12.62
N TYR A 80 6.08 35.23 -12.17
CA TYR A 80 5.75 35.37 -10.75
C TYR A 80 5.50 34.02 -10.08
N LEU A 81 4.73 33.13 -10.73
CA LEU A 81 4.48 31.77 -10.22
C LEU A 81 5.77 30.93 -10.19
N HIS A 82 6.63 31.06 -11.22
CA HIS A 82 7.93 30.36 -11.25
C HIS A 82 8.90 30.88 -10.17
N SER A 83 8.77 32.14 -9.76
CA SER A 83 9.55 32.72 -8.66
C SER A 83 9.08 32.28 -7.26
N GLY A 84 8.06 31.44 -7.18
CA GLY A 84 7.57 30.88 -5.90
C GLY A 84 6.67 31.82 -5.11
N GLY A 85 6.12 32.88 -5.72
CA GLY A 85 5.17 33.79 -5.06
C GLY A 85 5.74 34.57 -3.87
N VAL A 86 7.08 34.65 -3.75
CA VAL A 86 7.78 35.25 -2.61
C VAL A 86 7.48 36.74 -2.38
N ALA A 87 6.83 37.44 -3.31
CA ALA A 87 6.39 38.82 -3.07
C ALA A 87 5.09 38.93 -2.23
N ALA A 88 4.35 37.84 -2.00
CA ALA A 88 3.06 37.89 -1.31
C ALA A 88 3.15 37.90 0.24
N GLN A 89 4.35 37.76 0.83
CA GLN A 89 4.55 37.84 2.28
C GLN A 89 5.18 39.17 2.76
N ALA A 90 5.49 40.10 1.86
CA ALA A 90 5.81 41.47 2.26
C ALA A 90 4.49 42.25 2.36
N GLY A 91 4.11 42.63 3.59
CA GLY A 91 3.01 43.57 3.85
C GLY A 91 3.20 44.90 3.10
N PRO A 92 2.24 45.85 3.18
CA PRO A 92 2.20 47.03 2.33
C PRO A 92 3.35 47.99 2.69
N ALA A 93 4.53 47.76 2.12
CA ALA A 93 5.63 48.67 2.16
C ALA A 93 6.40 48.53 0.83
N GLN A 94 6.16 49.52 -0.02
CA GLN A 94 7.05 50.00 -1.07
C GLN A 94 7.01 49.21 -2.39
N ALA A 95 6.32 49.82 -3.37
CA ALA A 95 6.51 49.54 -4.78
C ALA A 95 7.99 49.72 -5.17
N PRO A 96 8.60 48.79 -5.94
CA PRO A 96 9.95 49.00 -6.40
C PRO A 96 9.92 49.99 -7.57
N HIS A 97 10.58 51.13 -7.36
CA HIS A 97 10.97 52.03 -8.43
C HIS A 97 11.89 51.27 -9.40
N PHE A 98 11.59 51.33 -10.70
CA PHE A 98 12.46 50.79 -11.74
C PHE A 98 13.79 51.56 -11.73
N THR A 99 14.89 50.90 -11.39
CA THR A 99 16.24 51.38 -11.70
C THR A 99 16.88 50.47 -12.74
N LEU A 100 17.13 51.05 -13.91
CA LEU A 100 17.86 50.50 -15.04
C LEU A 100 19.36 50.43 -14.67
N GLY A 101 19.92 49.23 -14.61
CA GLY A 101 21.34 48.99 -14.38
C GLY A 101 21.71 47.54 -14.67
N SER A 102 22.60 47.34 -15.64
CA SER A 102 22.96 46.10 -16.32
C SER A 102 23.98 45.23 -15.53
N PRO A 103 24.61 44.18 -16.11
CA PRO A 103 24.29 42.75 -15.97
C PRO A 103 25.35 41.96 -15.19
N GLY A 104 25.02 40.80 -14.63
CA GLY A 104 26.02 39.97 -13.94
C GLY A 104 25.59 38.53 -13.69
N GLU A 105 26.14 37.64 -14.52
CA GLU A 105 26.53 36.24 -14.26
C GLU A 105 25.53 35.23 -13.68
N ALA A 106 25.10 34.36 -14.59
CA ALA A 106 25.23 32.90 -14.53
C ALA A 106 24.78 32.18 -13.24
N ALA A 107 23.54 31.71 -13.26
CA ALA A 107 23.16 30.49 -12.56
C ALA A 107 22.41 29.58 -13.54
N ARG A 108 23.08 28.51 -13.99
CA ARG A 108 22.43 27.39 -14.68
C ARG A 108 21.71 26.54 -13.62
N PRO A 109 20.39 26.33 -13.67
CA PRO A 109 19.78 25.27 -12.90
C PRO A 109 19.94 23.93 -13.62
N LEU A 110 20.41 22.94 -12.86
CA LEU A 110 20.50 21.54 -13.25
C LEU A 110 19.15 21.06 -13.75
N GLN A 111 19.10 20.67 -15.02
CA GLN A 111 17.97 19.96 -15.61
C GLN A 111 17.97 18.53 -15.08
N GLN A 112 17.31 18.30 -13.94
CA GLN A 112 16.86 16.97 -13.54
C GLN A 112 15.37 16.87 -13.84
N GLN A 113 15.07 16.69 -15.13
CA GLN A 113 13.79 16.17 -15.56
C GLN A 113 13.63 14.77 -14.96
N VAL A 114 12.83 14.66 -13.91
CA VAL A 114 12.20 13.39 -13.56
C VAL A 114 10.91 13.33 -14.39
N PRO A 115 10.83 12.53 -15.47
CA PRO A 115 9.57 12.37 -16.17
C PRO A 115 8.59 11.69 -15.22
N MET A 116 7.51 12.38 -14.85
CA MET A 116 6.30 11.76 -14.33
C MET A 116 5.71 10.91 -15.45
N THR A 117 6.24 9.71 -15.62
CA THR A 117 5.62 8.72 -16.49
C THR A 117 4.29 8.35 -15.85
N SER A 118 3.19 8.73 -16.50
CA SER A 118 1.89 8.12 -16.25
C SER A 118 2.08 6.61 -16.45
N ARG A 119 2.12 5.86 -15.35
CA ARG A 119 2.17 4.38 -15.40
C ARG A 119 0.84 3.94 -16.00
N ARG A 120 0.84 3.74 -17.32
CA ARG A 120 -0.17 2.97 -18.03
C ARG A 120 -0.30 1.64 -17.31
N ALA A 121 -1.50 1.32 -16.83
CA ALA A 121 -1.80 0.02 -16.26
C ALA A 121 -1.50 -1.03 -17.33
N ALA A 122 -0.36 -1.72 -17.18
CA ALA A 122 -0.12 -2.94 -17.90
C ALA A 122 -1.20 -3.91 -17.42
N SER A 123 -1.98 -4.43 -18.36
CA SER A 123 -2.85 -5.58 -18.19
C SER A 123 -2.12 -6.63 -17.36
N PHE A 124 -2.65 -6.90 -16.16
CA PHE A 124 -2.16 -7.96 -15.28
C PHE A 124 -2.24 -9.29 -16.02
N SER A 125 -1.11 -9.77 -16.54
CA SER A 125 -0.93 -11.17 -16.88
C SER A 125 -1.01 -11.96 -15.59
N THR A 126 -2.10 -12.70 -15.45
CA THR A 126 -2.40 -13.57 -14.32
C THR A 126 -1.52 -14.81 -14.41
N ASP A 127 -0.32 -14.72 -13.87
CA ASP A 127 0.43 -15.93 -13.51
C ASP A 127 1.21 -15.66 -12.21
N VAL A 128 0.46 -15.55 -11.12
CA VAL A 128 1.01 -15.60 -9.77
C VAL A 128 0.81 -17.03 -9.28
N SER A 129 1.83 -17.85 -9.50
CA SER A 129 2.00 -19.10 -8.76
C SER A 129 2.23 -18.74 -7.29
N TYR A 130 1.20 -18.94 -6.47
CA TYR A 130 1.27 -18.73 -5.02
C TYR A 130 2.21 -19.78 -4.41
N ALA A 131 3.47 -19.42 -4.21
CA ALA A 131 4.34 -20.16 -3.31
C ALA A 131 3.80 -19.99 -1.89
N GLY A 132 3.37 -21.11 -1.28
CA GLY A 132 2.82 -21.14 0.06
C GLY A 132 3.79 -20.59 1.12
N PRO A 133 3.28 -20.16 2.29
CA PRO A 133 4.11 -19.53 3.31
C PRO A 133 5.14 -20.53 3.87
N PRO A 134 6.30 -20.04 4.37
CA PRO A 134 7.37 -20.89 4.90
C PRO A 134 6.89 -21.58 6.17
N GLN A 135 7.13 -22.89 6.29
CA GLN A 135 7.02 -23.60 7.56
C GLN A 135 8.19 -23.20 8.45
N GLU A 136 7.94 -22.33 9.44
CA GLU A 136 8.82 -22.20 10.59
C GLU A 136 8.60 -23.41 11.50
N ALA A 137 9.60 -24.28 11.54
CA ALA A 137 9.77 -25.25 12.60
C ALA A 137 10.34 -24.54 13.82
N THR A 138 9.65 -24.57 14.97
CA THR A 138 10.27 -24.45 16.30
C THR A 138 9.41 -25.11 17.38
N PRO A 139 10.04 -25.46 18.53
CA PRO A 139 9.84 -26.71 19.24
C PRO A 139 8.77 -26.66 20.33
N GLY A 140 8.42 -27.83 20.84
CA GLY A 140 7.35 -28.03 21.81
C GLY A 140 7.53 -27.31 23.14
N ALA A 141 6.38 -27.11 23.80
CA ALA A 141 6.20 -27.20 25.26
C ALA A 141 4.81 -26.66 25.60
N TYR A 142 3.76 -27.49 25.65
CA TYR A 142 2.61 -27.27 26.55
C TYR A 142 1.91 -28.60 26.81
N GLY A 143 2.01 -29.11 28.05
CA GLY A 143 1.02 -30.04 28.62
C GLY A 143 1.54 -31.35 29.22
N GLU A 144 2.46 -31.30 30.19
CA GLU A 144 2.46 -32.30 31.26
C GLU A 144 1.19 -32.10 32.11
N ILE A 145 0.26 -33.07 32.08
CA ILE A 145 -0.38 -33.64 33.28
C ILE A 145 -0.79 -35.07 32.92
N TYR A 146 0.00 -36.07 33.32
CA TYR A 146 -0.49 -37.43 33.54
C TYR A 146 -0.07 -37.87 34.93
N THR A 147 -1.07 -38.05 35.78
CA THR A 147 -0.98 -38.69 37.09
C THR A 147 -1.00 -40.22 36.95
N ALA A 148 -0.24 -40.84 37.85
CA ALA A 148 -0.36 -42.18 38.43
C ALA A 148 0.35 -43.39 37.76
N ASP A 149 1.19 -43.97 38.63
CA ASP A 149 1.48 -45.38 38.87
C ASP A 149 2.57 -46.16 38.12
N GLU A 150 3.61 -46.40 38.92
CA GLU A 150 4.47 -47.60 39.07
C GLU A 150 5.71 -47.79 38.16
N PRO A 151 6.87 -48.18 38.76
CA PRO A 151 8.17 -48.18 38.12
C PRO A 151 8.51 -49.56 37.50
N PRO A 152 9.58 -49.63 36.69
CA PRO A 152 10.69 -50.43 37.21
C PRO A 152 12.09 -49.86 36.92
N THR A 153 12.90 -49.94 37.97
CA THR A 153 14.26 -50.49 38.01
C THR A 153 15.23 -50.06 36.91
N GLY A 154 16.17 -49.21 37.31
CA GLY A 154 17.22 -48.69 36.46
C GLY A 154 18.26 -49.69 35.99
N ALA A 155 18.92 -49.31 34.91
CA ALA A 155 20.35 -49.45 34.73
C ALA A 155 20.80 -48.41 33.70
N ILE A 156 21.67 -47.51 34.15
CA ILE A 156 22.33 -46.47 33.35
C ILE A 156 23.52 -47.11 32.63
N HIS A 157 23.61 -46.98 31.31
CA HIS A 157 24.90 -46.78 30.61
C HIS A 157 24.69 -46.24 29.18
N PRO A 158 25.32 -45.13 28.78
CA PRO A 158 25.39 -44.66 27.39
C PRO A 158 26.79 -44.95 26.78
N PRO A 159 27.13 -44.42 25.59
CA PRO A 159 26.86 -44.97 24.26
C PRO A 159 28.17 -45.38 23.53
N CYS A 160 28.12 -46.27 22.53
CA CYS A 160 29.27 -46.49 21.64
C CYS A 160 28.85 -46.79 20.18
N ARG A 161 28.98 -45.73 19.36
CA ARG A 161 29.50 -45.65 17.98
C ARG A 161 29.28 -46.81 16.99
N ASP A 162 28.69 -46.44 15.83
CA ASP A 162 28.86 -47.05 14.48
C ASP A 162 30.36 -47.11 14.07
N PRO A 163 30.79 -47.65 12.89
CA PRO A 163 30.05 -48.25 11.75
C PRO A 163 30.66 -49.53 11.13
N LEU A 164 29.89 -50.22 10.27
CA LEU A 164 30.15 -50.54 8.85
C LEU A 164 29.13 -51.55 8.31
#